data_AF-A0A940EE09-F1
#
_entry.id   AF-A0A940EE09-F1
#
_cell.length_a   1.000
_cell.length_b   1.000
_cell.length_c   1.000
_cell.angle_alpha   90.00
_cell.angle_beta   90.00
_cell.angle_gamma   90.00
#
_symmetry.space_group_name_H-M   'P 1'
#
loop_
_entity.id
_entity.type
_entity.pdbx_description
1 polymer ?
#
loop_
_entity_poly.entity_id
_entity_poly.type
_entity_poly.pdbx_seq_one_letter_code
_entity_poly.pdbx_strand_id
1 'polypeptide(L)'
;MSLTDLKKGAKGKGDKAEQDKKFTVDDFINDADNYAKGVPQLVSSTTAAPAGKQLQELELDQALDIAEQQHVRSKRKGDKPFRHATFTLSEQAIKQLSELAEETKLAKSHILRILINELASDEQRQRLTKLLATKID
;
A
#
# COMPACT_ATOMS: atom_id res chain seq x y z
N MET A 1 -11.63 23.56 24.06
CA MET A 1 -10.92 22.27 23.96
C MET A 1 -9.60 22.42 24.73
N SER A 2 -9.42 21.70 25.84
CA SER A 2 -8.35 21.94 26.85
C SER A 2 -7.06 21.15 26.56
N LEU A 3 -5.91 21.74 26.91
CA LEU A 3 -4.55 21.21 26.75
C LEU A 3 -4.19 20.12 27.78
N THR A 4 -5.03 19.09 27.91
CA THR A 4 -4.84 18.00 28.90
C THR A 4 -4.34 16.69 28.30
N ASP A 5 -4.25 16.55 26.97
CA ASP A 5 -3.97 15.25 26.31
C ASP A 5 -2.51 15.02 25.88
N LEU A 6 -1.54 15.81 26.36
CA LEU A 6 -0.13 15.63 26.01
C LEU A 6 0.69 14.90 27.09
N LYS A 7 0.07 14.04 27.91
CA LYS A 7 0.82 13.12 28.78
C LYS A 7 1.12 11.81 28.04
N LYS A 8 2.13 11.85 27.16
CA LYS A 8 2.75 10.66 26.55
C LYS A 8 3.46 9.87 27.65
N GLY A 9 2.78 8.83 28.14
CA GLY A 9 3.29 7.92 29.15
C GLY A 9 4.54 7.19 28.67
N ALA A 10 5.63 7.38 29.41
CA ALA A 10 6.80 6.51 29.39
C ALA A 10 6.44 5.15 30.03
N LYS A 11 6.32 4.11 29.20
CA LYS A 11 6.34 2.67 29.55
C LYS A 11 6.84 1.93 28.29
N GLY A 12 7.84 1.06 28.29
CA GLY A 12 8.72 0.56 29.34
C GLY A 12 10.04 0.12 28.72
N LYS A 13 11.09 0.16 29.54
CA LYS A 13 12.36 -0.53 29.31
C LYS A 13 12.15 -1.99 29.70
N GLY A 14 12.12 -2.88 28.72
CA GLY A 14 12.16 -4.33 28.86
C GLY A 14 12.47 -4.87 27.47
N ASP A 15 13.35 -5.87 27.36
CA ASP A 15 13.62 -6.64 26.14
C ASP A 15 14.60 -6.00 25.13
N LYS A 16 15.73 -5.46 25.61
CA LYS A 16 16.93 -5.18 24.78
C LYS A 16 18.09 -6.15 25.03
N ALA A 17 17.81 -7.36 25.53
CA ALA A 17 18.85 -8.32 25.90
C ALA A 17 19.06 -9.47 24.89
N GLU A 18 18.22 -9.61 23.86
CA GLU A 18 18.29 -10.75 22.93
C GLU A 18 18.86 -10.42 21.54
N GLN A 19 19.21 -9.16 21.25
CA GLN A 19 19.50 -8.72 19.87
C GLN A 19 20.98 -8.57 19.49
N ASP A 20 21.92 -8.97 20.35
CA ASP A 20 23.35 -8.87 20.00
C ASP A 20 24.04 -10.25 19.96
N LYS A 21 23.47 -11.20 19.22
CA LYS A 21 24.25 -12.37 18.78
C LYS A 21 25.05 -11.96 17.55
N LYS A 22 26.38 -11.95 17.68
CA LYS A 22 27.32 -11.58 16.62
C LYS A 22 27.14 -12.55 15.45
N PHE A 23 26.66 -12.05 14.33
CA PHE A 23 26.52 -12.77 13.08
C PHE A 23 27.90 -13.25 12.60
N THR A 24 28.09 -14.56 12.50
CA THR A 24 29.38 -15.16 12.13
C THR A 24 29.47 -15.32 10.61
N VAL A 25 30.69 -15.34 10.06
CA VAL A 25 30.91 -15.56 8.61
C VAL A 25 30.34 -16.92 8.18
N ASP A 26 30.47 -17.95 9.01
CA ASP A 26 29.91 -19.27 8.72
C ASP A 26 28.37 -19.26 8.64
N ASP A 27 27.70 -18.40 9.41
CA ASP A 27 26.24 -18.23 9.34
C ASP A 27 25.82 -17.62 8.01
N PHE A 28 26.59 -16.64 7.51
CA PHE A 28 26.36 -16.01 6.21
C PHE A 28 26.57 -16.96 5.03
N ILE A 29 27.63 -17.78 5.09
CA ILE A 29 27.95 -18.75 4.03
C ILE A 29 26.84 -19.80 3.92
N ASN A 30 26.40 -20.33 5.05
CA ASN A 30 25.33 -21.33 5.07
C ASN A 30 24.00 -20.77 4.56
N ASP A 31 23.67 -19.52 4.92
CA ASP A 31 22.46 -18.84 4.42
C ASP A 31 22.52 -18.61 2.90
N ALA A 32 23.68 -18.18 2.39
CA ALA A 32 23.90 -18.00 0.95
C ALA A 32 23.75 -19.32 0.17
N ASP A 33 24.26 -20.43 0.70
CA ASP A 33 24.12 -21.75 0.08
C ASP A 33 22.67 -22.24 0.08
N ASN A 34 21.94 -22.01 1.16
CA ASN A 34 20.52 -22.37 1.26
C ASN A 34 19.65 -21.53 0.32
N TYR A 35 19.98 -20.25 0.17
CA TYR A 35 19.36 -19.37 -0.81
C TYR A 35 19.63 -19.82 -2.24
N ALA A 36 20.87 -20.19 -2.57
CA ALA A 36 21.23 -20.71 -3.90
C ALA A 36 20.49 -22.02 -4.24
N LYS A 37 20.20 -22.84 -3.22
CA LYS A 37 19.41 -24.08 -3.35
C LYS A 37 17.89 -23.83 -3.39
N GLY A 38 17.44 -22.59 -3.22
CA GLY A 38 16.02 -22.21 -3.25
C GLY A 38 15.23 -22.61 -2.00
N VAL A 39 15.91 -22.89 -0.88
CA VAL A 39 15.29 -23.26 0.39
C VAL A 39 15.75 -22.29 1.47
N PRO A 40 15.28 -21.03 1.47
CA PRO A 40 15.65 -20.06 2.49
C PRO A 40 15.05 -20.49 3.83
N GLN A 41 15.90 -20.74 4.83
CA GLN A 41 15.50 -21.13 6.17
C GLN A 41 15.82 -19.99 7.13
N LEU A 42 14.84 -19.49 7.90
CA LEU A 42 15.10 -18.46 8.92
C LEU A 42 15.99 -19.06 10.02
N VAL A 43 17.25 -18.64 10.06
CA VAL A 43 18.19 -18.98 11.15
C VAL A 43 17.95 -18.07 12.35
N SER A 44 16.84 -18.25 13.06
CA SER A 44 16.74 -17.82 14.46
C SER A 44 17.30 -18.93 15.35
N SER A 45 18.50 -18.70 15.86
CA SER A 45 19.34 -19.52 16.74
C SER A 45 18.70 -20.78 17.34
N THR A 46 19.02 -21.95 16.77
CA THR A 46 18.83 -23.26 17.42
C THR A 46 20.16 -24.01 17.45
N THR A 47 21.08 -23.52 18.28
CA THR A 47 22.23 -24.31 18.72
C THR A 47 22.26 -24.38 20.24
N ALA A 48 21.27 -25.09 20.79
CA ALA A 48 21.40 -25.82 22.05
C ALA A 48 20.38 -26.97 22.12
N ALA A 49 20.91 -28.20 22.08
CA ALA A 49 20.32 -29.48 22.50
C ALA A 49 19.23 -30.18 21.63
N PRO A 50 19.32 -31.52 21.47
CA PRO A 50 18.35 -32.34 20.74
C PRO A 50 17.18 -32.73 21.68
N ALA A 51 16.23 -31.84 21.91
CA ALA A 51 14.97 -32.17 22.58
C ALA A 51 13.92 -31.09 22.29
N GLY A 52 13.27 -31.10 21.11
CA GLY A 52 12.37 -29.98 20.82
C GLY A 52 11.53 -30.00 19.55
N LYS A 53 11.31 -31.15 18.90
CA LYS A 53 10.49 -31.18 17.66
C LYS A 53 9.05 -30.67 17.86
N GLN A 54 8.48 -30.80 19.06
CA GLN A 54 7.10 -30.35 19.34
C GLN A 54 6.99 -28.87 19.73
N LEU A 55 8.05 -28.25 20.25
CA LEU A 55 8.03 -26.83 20.64
C LEU A 55 8.25 -25.92 19.42
N GLN A 56 9.07 -26.36 18.45
CA GLN A 56 9.27 -25.64 17.19
C GLN A 56 8.01 -25.58 16.32
N GLU A 57 7.19 -26.62 16.33
CA GLU A 57 5.96 -26.71 15.54
C GLU A 57 4.89 -25.70 16.01
N LEU A 58 4.78 -25.50 17.34
CA LEU A 58 3.89 -24.50 17.94
C LEU A 58 4.34 -23.05 17.68
N GLU A 59 5.65 -22.81 17.54
CA GLU A 59 6.20 -21.49 17.19
C GLU A 59 6.06 -21.19 15.69
N LEU A 60 6.17 -22.21 14.84
CA LEU A 60 5.96 -22.11 13.39
C LEU A 60 4.51 -21.76 13.05
N ASP A 61 3.54 -22.43 13.66
CA ASP A 61 2.11 -22.13 13.44
C ASP A 61 1.76 -20.70 13.87
N GLN A 62 2.28 -20.25 15.01
CA GLN A 62 2.10 -18.87 15.47
C GLN A 62 2.78 -17.84 14.55
N ALA A 63 3.97 -18.16 14.01
CA ALA A 63 4.66 -17.29 13.07
C ALA A 63 3.92 -17.18 11.73
N LEU A 64 3.33 -18.27 11.25
CA LEU A 64 2.48 -18.31 10.06
C LEU A 64 1.21 -17.46 10.26
N ASP A 65 0.51 -17.61 11.39
CA ASP A 65 -0.67 -16.81 11.71
C ASP A 65 -0.36 -15.30 11.77
N ILE A 66 0.78 -14.91 12.35
CA ILE A 66 1.23 -13.51 12.41
C ILE A 66 1.57 -12.99 11.02
N ALA A 67 2.26 -13.79 10.19
CA ALA A 67 2.60 -13.43 8.81
C ALA A 67 1.35 -13.28 7.94
N GLU A 68 0.38 -14.19 8.06
CA GLU A 68 -0.91 -14.08 7.36
C GLU A 68 -1.67 -12.82 7.77
N GLN A 69 -1.74 -12.51 9.07
CA GLN A 69 -2.37 -11.28 9.55
C GLN A 69 -1.68 -10.01 9.03
N GLN A 70 -0.35 -10.02 8.88
CA GLN A 70 0.41 -8.90 8.31
C GLN A 70 0.20 -8.75 6.80
N HIS A 71 0.14 -9.86 6.05
CA HIS A 71 -0.15 -9.86 4.61
C HIS A 71 -1.61 -9.44 4.30
N VAL A 72 -2.58 -9.77 5.16
CA VAL A 72 -3.97 -9.28 5.04
C VAL A 72 -4.05 -7.78 5.32
N ARG A 73 -3.26 -7.25 6.26
CA ARG A 73 -3.19 -5.79 6.54
C ARG A 73 -2.54 -5.00 5.41
N SER A 74 -1.54 -5.55 4.72
CA SER A 74 -0.87 -4.88 3.59
C SER A 74 -1.69 -4.91 2.29
N LYS A 75 -2.44 -5.98 2.01
CA LYS A 75 -3.39 -6.03 0.87
C LYS A 75 -4.50 -4.99 0.97
N ARG A 76 -4.93 -4.59 2.17
CA ARG A 76 -5.92 -3.52 2.37
C ARG A 76 -5.43 -2.11 2.03
N LYS A 77 -4.13 -1.89 1.81
CA LYS A 77 -3.60 -0.59 1.36
C LYS A 77 -3.61 -0.42 -0.17
N GLY A 78 -3.84 -1.50 -0.92
CA GLY A 78 -3.79 -1.49 -2.39
C GLY A 78 -5.11 -1.15 -3.09
N ASP A 79 -6.25 -1.27 -2.42
CA ASP A 79 -7.56 -1.29 -3.09
C ASP A 79 -8.40 -0.05 -2.78
N LYS A 80 -7.80 1.14 -2.93
CA LYS A 80 -8.59 2.38 -2.97
C LYS A 80 -9.01 2.59 -4.41
N PRO A 81 -10.30 2.39 -4.77
CA PRO A 81 -10.74 2.40 -6.17
C PRO A 81 -10.53 3.75 -6.86
N PHE A 82 -10.38 4.83 -6.10
CA PHE A 82 -10.16 6.18 -6.63
C PHE A 82 -9.13 6.95 -5.82
N ARG A 83 -8.18 7.59 -6.51
CA ARG A 83 -7.29 8.60 -5.93
C ARG A 83 -7.95 9.97 -5.99
N HIS A 84 -7.85 10.75 -4.92
CA HIS A 84 -8.32 12.14 -4.94
C HIS A 84 -7.33 13.02 -5.70
N ALA A 85 -7.86 13.95 -6.50
CA ALA A 85 -7.11 14.94 -7.26
C ALA A 85 -7.80 16.30 -7.16
N THR A 86 -7.01 17.37 -7.15
CA THR A 86 -7.47 18.75 -7.21
C THR A 86 -7.13 19.32 -8.57
N PHE A 87 -8.12 19.86 -9.28
CA PHE A 87 -7.95 20.45 -10.61
C PHE A 87 -8.20 21.96 -10.55
N THR A 88 -7.42 22.71 -11.31
CA THR A 88 -7.67 24.12 -11.56
C THR A 88 -8.50 24.25 -12.82
N LEU A 89 -9.67 24.89 -12.72
CA LEU A 89 -10.62 25.10 -13.82
C LEU A 89 -10.92 26.59 -13.96
N SER A 90 -11.36 27.01 -15.14
CA SER A 90 -11.87 28.38 -15.34
C SER A 90 -13.18 28.59 -14.57
N GLU A 91 -13.48 29.84 -14.21
CA GLU A 91 -14.74 30.16 -13.52
C GLU A 91 -15.97 29.75 -14.31
N GLN A 92 -15.93 29.91 -15.64
CA GLN A 92 -17.00 29.49 -16.54
C GLN A 92 -17.24 27.98 -16.48
N ALA A 93 -16.17 27.17 -16.53
CA ALA A 93 -16.28 25.72 -16.44
C ALA A 93 -16.82 25.26 -15.07
N ILE A 94 -16.44 25.95 -13.98
CA ILE A 94 -16.98 25.66 -12.64
C ILE A 94 -18.48 25.92 -12.58
N LYS A 95 -18.98 27.00 -13.19
CA LYS A 95 -20.41 27.31 -13.28
C LYS A 95 -21.17 26.24 -14.05
N GLN A 96 -20.73 25.93 -15.27
CA GLN A 96 -21.34 24.88 -16.10
C GLN A 96 -21.37 23.52 -15.40
N LEU A 97 -20.26 23.12 -14.76
CA LEU A 97 -20.20 21.86 -14.02
C LEU A 97 -21.13 21.86 -12.79
N SER A 98 -21.40 23.03 -12.20
CA SER A 98 -22.33 23.15 -11.07
C SER A 98 -23.78 23.09 -11.53
N GLU A 99 -24.14 23.81 -12.59
CA GLU A 99 -25.46 23.78 -13.23
C GLU A 99 -25.83 22.34 -13.64
N LEU A 100 -24.91 21.65 -14.34
CA LEU A 100 -25.11 20.25 -14.74
C LEU A 100 -25.29 19.31 -13.54
N ALA A 101 -24.58 19.55 -12.42
CA ALA A 101 -24.73 18.75 -11.21
C ALA A 101 -26.09 18.95 -10.55
N GLU A 102 -26.64 20.17 -10.58
CA GLU A 102 -27.97 20.49 -10.06
C GLU A 102 -29.08 19.87 -10.92
N GLU A 103 -28.97 19.98 -12.24
CA GLU A 103 -29.94 19.43 -13.20
C GLU A 103 -29.98 17.90 -13.18
N THR A 104 -28.81 17.25 -13.25
CA THR A 104 -28.71 15.79 -13.35
C THR A 104 -28.75 15.08 -12.00
N LYS A 105 -28.61 15.83 -10.90
CA LYS A 105 -28.47 15.31 -9.53
C LYS A 105 -27.28 14.35 -9.36
N LEU A 106 -26.26 14.46 -10.20
CA LEU A 106 -25.03 13.68 -10.12
C LEU A 106 -23.91 14.50 -9.45
N ALA A 107 -23.01 13.82 -8.75
CA ALA A 107 -21.83 14.46 -8.20
C ALA A 107 -20.89 14.97 -9.31
N LYS A 108 -20.28 16.15 -9.12
CA LYS A 108 -19.34 16.76 -10.07
C LYS A 108 -18.23 15.79 -10.52
N SER A 109 -17.65 15.03 -9.58
CA SER A 109 -16.62 14.04 -9.89
C SER A 109 -17.13 12.86 -10.71
N HIS A 110 -18.42 12.52 -10.59
CA HIS A 110 -19.05 11.46 -11.38
C HIS A 110 -19.30 11.94 -12.81
N ILE A 111 -19.80 13.16 -12.98
CA ILE A 111 -19.97 13.81 -14.29
C ILE A 111 -18.65 13.85 -15.04
N LEU A 112 -17.56 14.28 -14.38
CA LEU A 112 -16.23 14.30 -15.00
C LEU A 112 -15.78 12.90 -15.46
N ARG A 113 -16.08 11.82 -14.72
CA ARG A 113 -15.75 10.45 -15.14
C ARG A 113 -16.52 10.04 -16.39
N ILE A 114 -17.82 10.36 -16.46
CA ILE A 114 -18.64 10.06 -17.64
C ILE A 114 -18.07 10.79 -18.86
N LEU A 115 -17.86 12.09 -18.75
CA LEU A 115 -17.30 12.91 -19.83
C LEU A 115 -15.92 12.40 -20.28
N ILE A 116 -15.04 12.07 -19.34
CA ILE A 116 -13.72 11.51 -19.66
C ILE A 116 -13.86 10.17 -20.39
N ASN A 117 -14.78 9.29 -19.96
CA ASN A 117 -15.00 8.00 -20.59
C ASN A 117 -15.54 8.15 -22.02
N GLU A 118 -16.48 9.07 -22.23
CA GLU A 118 -17.01 9.37 -23.56
C GLU A 118 -15.89 9.84 -24.49
N LEU A 119 -15.13 10.86 -24.08
CA LEU A 119 -14.01 11.41 -24.84
C LEU A 119 -12.84 10.43 -25.01
N ALA A 120 -12.75 9.40 -24.16
CA ALA A 120 -11.71 8.40 -24.24
C ALA A 120 -11.93 7.37 -25.38
N SER A 121 -13.10 7.33 -26.00
CA SER A 121 -13.36 6.48 -27.16
C SER A 121 -12.46 6.84 -28.35
N ASP A 122 -11.92 5.83 -29.04
CA ASP A 122 -10.90 6.04 -30.08
C ASP A 122 -11.39 6.92 -31.23
N GLU A 123 -12.67 6.82 -31.60
CA GLU A 123 -13.26 7.68 -32.62
C GLU A 123 -13.33 9.15 -32.19
N GLN A 124 -13.73 9.42 -30.94
CA GLN A 124 -13.79 10.78 -30.43
C GLN A 124 -12.40 11.36 -30.20
N ARG A 125 -11.43 10.56 -29.76
CA ARG A 125 -10.02 10.95 -29.68
C ARG A 125 -9.48 11.38 -31.04
N GLN A 126 -9.76 10.62 -32.11
CA GLN A 126 -9.33 10.98 -33.46
C GLN A 126 -10.02 12.25 -33.97
N ARG A 127 -11.28 12.50 -33.61
CA ARG A 127 -11.96 13.76 -33.93
C ARG A 127 -11.35 14.93 -33.17
N LEU A 128 -11.08 14.76 -31.88
CA LEU A 128 -10.43 15.76 -31.05
C LEU A 128 -9.03 16.09 -31.55
N THR A 129 -8.20 15.10 -31.91
CA THR A 129 -6.86 15.36 -32.44
C THR A 129 -6.92 16.11 -33.75
N LYS A 130 -7.87 15.79 -34.63
CA LYS A 130 -8.10 16.56 -35.87
C LYS A 130 -8.50 18.01 -35.57
N LEU A 131 -9.43 18.24 -34.65
CA LEU A 131 -9.90 19.59 -34.27
C LEU A 131 -8.83 20.42 -33.55
N LEU A 132 -7.98 19.78 -32.74
CA LEU A 132 -6.87 20.46 -32.06
C LEU A 132 -5.68 20.72 -33.00
N ALA A 133 -5.50 19.88 -34.02
CA ALA A 133 -4.46 20.03 -35.03
C ALA A 133 -4.78 21.12 -36.05
N THR A 134 -6.07 21.41 -36.30
CA THR A 134 -6.45 22.58 -37.08
C THR A 134 -6.13 23.83 -36.26
N LYS A 135 -5.05 24.52 -36.63
CA LYS A 135 -4.78 25.87 -36.14
C LYS A 135 -6.00 26.74 -36.43
N ILE A 136 -6.49 27.41 -35.40
CA ILE A 136 -7.41 28.52 -35.53
C ILE A 136 -6.54 29.69 -36.01
N ASP A 137 -6.66 30.03 -37.28
CA ASP A 137 -6.06 31.25 -37.86
C ASP A 137 -6.75 32.51 -37.31
#